data_AF-A0A1G0YME3-F1
#
_entry.id   AF-A0A1G0YME3-F1
#
_cell.length_a   1.000
_cell.length_b   1.000
_cell.length_c   1.000
_cell.angle_alpha   90.00
_cell.angle_beta   90.00
_cell.angle_gamma   90.00
#
_symmetry.space_group_name_H-M   'P 1'
#
loop_
_entity.id
_entity.type
_entity.pdbx_description
1 polymer ?
#
loop_
_entity_poly.entity_id
_entity_poly.type
_entity_poly.pdbx_seq_one_letter_code
_entity_poly.pdbx_strand_id
1 'polypeptide(L)'
;MGRKKNRKKESRGFSFPAPFAAMLAVATVVALSYLWLFSRCEALGARIKGLEEKKTELHKRVLNEEYKLSSMKSPRNIEALMKRHNLAMSWPRESQIVRLRFQAGATVERTVAVRNDYARAGQVND
;
A
#
# COMPACT_ATOMS: atom_id res chain seq x y z
N MET A 1 65.50 -46.39 21.99
CA MET A 1 65.39 -45.25 22.93
C MET A 1 65.84 -43.99 22.18
N GLY A 2 64.99 -42.97 22.06
CA GLY A 2 65.35 -41.77 21.29
C GLY A 2 64.16 -40.85 21.02
N ARG A 3 63.57 -40.31 22.09
CA ARG A 3 62.45 -39.36 22.06
C ARG A 3 62.95 -38.03 21.48
N LYS A 4 62.64 -37.70 20.22
CA LYS A 4 62.87 -36.36 19.68
C LYS A 4 61.78 -35.42 20.19
N LYS A 5 62.20 -34.51 21.06
CA LYS A 5 61.39 -33.54 21.81
C LYS A 5 60.90 -32.45 20.84
N ASN A 6 59.58 -32.24 20.77
CA ASN A 6 58.96 -31.15 20.01
C ASN A 6 59.51 -29.79 20.44
N ARG A 7 60.13 -29.07 19.49
CA ARG A 7 60.69 -27.74 19.68
C ARG A 7 59.56 -26.71 19.63
N LYS A 8 59.40 -25.98 20.73
CA LYS A 8 58.38 -24.96 20.99
C LYS A 8 58.34 -23.93 19.86
N LYS A 9 57.15 -23.70 19.30
CA LYS A 9 56.84 -22.50 18.51
C LYS A 9 56.78 -21.32 19.49
N GLU A 10 57.87 -20.59 19.61
CA GLU A 10 57.82 -19.24 20.16
C GLU A 10 57.13 -18.34 19.14
N SER A 11 55.80 -18.27 19.19
CA SER A 11 55.11 -17.07 18.72
C SER A 11 55.26 -16.02 19.82
N ARG A 12 56.29 -15.18 19.71
CA ARG A 12 56.34 -13.87 20.38
C ARG A 12 55.24 -12.99 19.76
N GLY A 13 53.98 -13.35 20.01
CA GLY A 13 52.85 -12.48 19.80
C GLY A 13 52.79 -11.53 20.99
N PHE A 14 52.68 -10.24 20.70
CA PHE A 14 52.39 -9.21 21.69
C PHE A 14 51.18 -9.67 22.53
N SER A 15 51.41 -10.10 23.78
CA SER A 15 50.34 -10.44 24.71
C SER A 15 49.62 -9.15 25.07
N PHE A 16 48.66 -8.77 24.24
CA PHE A 16 47.77 -7.67 24.53
C PHE A 16 47.03 -8.01 25.84
N PRO A 17 47.00 -7.12 26.84
CA PRO A 17 46.31 -7.39 28.08
C PRO A 17 44.85 -7.75 27.79
N ALA A 18 44.47 -8.98 28.13
CA ALA A 18 43.13 -9.54 27.91
C ALA A 18 41.96 -8.59 28.26
N PRO A 19 41.97 -7.78 29.35
CA PRO A 19 40.87 -6.87 29.63
C PRO A 19 40.70 -5.76 28.59
N PHE A 20 41.78 -5.26 28.00
CA PHE A 20 41.69 -4.25 26.94
C PHE A 20 41.13 -4.83 25.65
N ALA A 21 41.50 -6.07 25.31
CA ALA A 21 40.91 -6.76 24.16
C ALA A 21 39.40 -6.95 24.34
N ALA A 22 38.95 -7.32 25.54
CA ALA A 22 37.53 -7.46 25.86
C ALA A 22 36.79 -6.11 25.76
N MET A 23 37.35 -5.03 26.29
CA MET A 23 36.78 -3.68 26.16
C MET A 23 36.64 -3.25 24.69
N LEU A 24 37.69 -3.47 23.88
CA LEU A 24 37.65 -3.15 22.45
C LEU A 24 36.62 -4.00 21.73
N ALA A 25 36.48 -5.28 22.06
CA ALA A 25 35.46 -6.16 21.48
C ALA A 25 34.04 -5.68 21.82
N VAL A 26 33.78 -5.24 23.05
CA VAL A 26 32.48 -4.67 23.42
C VAL A 26 32.23 -3.36 22.66
N ALA A 27 33.24 -2.48 22.60
CA ALA A 27 33.13 -1.21 21.88
C ALA A 27 32.84 -1.42 20.38
N THR A 28 33.47 -2.40 19.73
CA THR A 28 33.21 -2.71 18.33
C THR A 28 31.82 -3.29 18.12
N VAL A 29 31.34 -4.18 19.00
CA VAL A 29 29.96 -4.70 18.93
C VAL A 29 28.94 -3.58 19.07
N VAL A 30 29.16 -2.64 20.02
CA VAL A 30 28.28 -1.48 20.19
C VAL A 30 28.30 -0.60 18.94
N ALA A 31 29.47 -0.27 18.40
CA ALA A 31 29.59 0.53 17.19
C ALA A 31 28.90 -0.11 15.98
N LEU A 32 29.07 -1.41 15.78
CA LEU A 32 28.41 -2.16 14.70
C LEU A 32 26.90 -2.22 14.89
N SER A 33 26.42 -2.43 16.13
CA SER A 33 24.99 -2.43 16.42
C SER A 33 24.35 -1.08 16.14
N TYR A 34 25.05 0.02 16.49
CA TYR A 34 24.59 1.38 16.23
C TYR A 34 24.49 1.66 14.74
N LEU A 35 25.52 1.32 13.97
CA LEU A 35 25.52 1.50 12.53
C LEU A 35 24.41 0.68 11.85
N TRP A 36 24.22 -0.57 12.30
CA TRP A 36 23.15 -1.42 11.80
C TRP A 36 21.76 -0.83 12.08
N LEU A 37 21.55 -0.29 13.28
CA LEU A 37 20.31 0.39 13.65
C LEU A 37 20.08 1.65 12.81
N PHE A 38 21.13 2.44 12.60
CA PHE A 38 21.09 3.64 11.77
C PHE A 38 20.67 3.31 10.33
N SER A 39 21.30 2.32 9.70
CA SER A 39 20.91 1.87 8.35
C SER A 39 19.48 1.34 8.29
N ARG A 40 18.99 0.70 9.37
CA ARG A 40 17.58 0.25 9.45
C ARG A 40 16.61 1.41 9.55
N CYS A 41 16.94 2.44 10.32
CA CYS A 41 16.14 3.66 10.41
C CYS A 41 16.07 4.39 9.06
N GLU A 42 17.18 4.51 8.34
CA GLU A 42 17.17 5.08 6.98
C GLU A 42 16.29 4.28 6.02
N ALA A 43 16.40 2.94 6.04
CA ALA A 43 15.57 2.09 5.20
C ALA A 43 14.07 2.20 5.54
N LEU A 44 13.73 2.34 6.83
CA LEU A 44 12.35 2.57 7.28
C LEU A 44 11.85 3.94 6.82
N GLY A 45 12.65 4.99 6.95
CA GLY A 45 12.31 6.34 6.48
C GLY A 45 12.07 6.37 4.97
N ALA A 46 12.93 5.71 4.19
CA ALA A 46 12.75 5.59 2.74
C ALA A 46 11.45 4.85 2.37
N ARG A 47 11.09 3.79 3.11
CA ARG A 47 9.84 3.07 2.90
C ARG A 47 8.62 3.92 3.23
N ILE A 48 8.64 4.65 4.34
CA ILE A 48 7.55 5.56 4.74
C ILE A 48 7.36 6.62 3.67
N LYS A 49 8.44 7.28 3.25
CA LYS A 49 8.39 8.30 2.20
C LYS A 49 7.82 7.74 0.89
N GLY A 50 8.24 6.54 0.48
CA GLY A 50 7.68 5.89 -0.71
C GLY A 50 6.18 5.57 -0.59
N LEU A 51 5.69 5.22 0.61
CA LEU A 51 4.26 5.02 0.85
C LEU A 51 3.49 6.34 0.86
N GLU A 52 4.05 7.40 1.44
CA GLU A 52 3.47 8.74 1.41
C GLU A 52 3.36 9.26 -0.02
N GLU A 53 4.40 9.12 -0.83
CA GLU A 53 4.39 9.48 -2.25
C GLU A 53 3.26 8.76 -2.99
N LYS A 54 3.15 7.42 -2.84
CA LYS A 54 2.06 6.64 -3.44
C LYS A 54 0.67 7.11 -2.98
N LYS A 55 0.49 7.41 -1.69
CA LYS A 55 -0.77 7.92 -1.16
C LYS A 55 -1.12 9.27 -1.79
N THR A 56 -0.15 10.17 -1.92
CA THR A 56 -0.37 11.48 -2.54
C THR A 56 -0.68 11.36 -4.04
N GLU A 57 -0.02 10.44 -4.74
CA GLU A 57 -0.30 10.17 -6.15
C GLU A 57 -1.72 9.65 -6.35
N LEU A 58 -2.13 8.66 -5.54
CA LEU A 58 -3.46 8.07 -5.63
C LEU A 58 -4.54 9.11 -5.30
N HIS A 59 -4.30 9.95 -4.29
CA HIS A 59 -5.20 11.04 -3.96
C HIS A 59 -5.35 12.05 -5.10
N LYS A 60 -4.25 12.42 -5.77
CA LYS A 60 -4.31 13.27 -6.97
C LYS A 60 -5.13 12.64 -8.09
N ARG A 61 -5.01 11.32 -8.30
CA ARG A 61 -5.79 10.58 -9.31
C ARG A 61 -7.29 10.64 -8.99
N VAL A 62 -7.67 10.36 -7.75
CA VAL A 62 -9.07 10.43 -7.30
C VAL A 62 -9.63 11.83 -7.49
N LEU A 63 -8.91 12.88 -7.08
CA LEU A 63 -9.36 14.27 -7.27
C LEU A 63 -9.55 14.62 -8.74
N ASN A 64 -8.66 14.15 -9.62
CA ASN A 64 -8.78 14.39 -11.05
C ASN A 64 -9.99 13.66 -11.65
N GLU A 65 -10.25 12.43 -11.22
CA GLU A 65 -11.44 11.68 -11.60
C GLU A 65 -12.73 12.34 -11.09
N GLU A 66 -12.76 12.80 -9.85
CA GLU A 66 -13.88 13.55 -9.28
C GLU A 66 -14.12 14.86 -10.04
N TYR A 67 -13.06 15.60 -10.39
CA TYR A 67 -13.14 16.80 -11.20
C TYR A 67 -13.68 16.48 -12.61
N LYS A 68 -13.20 15.41 -13.24
CA LYS A 68 -13.68 14.95 -14.54
C LYS A 68 -15.16 14.54 -14.47
N LEU A 69 -15.54 13.77 -13.46
CA LEU A 69 -16.92 13.32 -13.25
C LEU A 69 -17.86 14.48 -12.96
N SER A 70 -17.45 15.43 -12.13
CA SER A 70 -18.25 16.63 -11.84
C SER A 70 -18.43 17.51 -13.08
N SER A 71 -17.36 17.67 -13.88
CA SER A 71 -17.43 18.37 -15.16
C SER A 71 -18.36 17.67 -16.17
N MET A 72 -18.29 16.34 -16.28
CA MET A 72 -19.18 15.55 -17.15
C MET A 72 -20.63 15.55 -16.68
N LYS A 73 -20.87 15.50 -15.37
CA LYS A 73 -22.22 15.55 -14.78
C LYS A 73 -22.80 16.96 -14.73
N SER A 74 -22.03 18.01 -15.05
CA SER A 74 -22.56 19.36 -15.04
C SER A 74 -23.67 19.51 -16.08
N PRO A 75 -24.79 20.16 -15.74
CA PRO A 75 -25.95 20.26 -16.63
C PRO A 75 -25.60 20.92 -17.96
N ARG A 76 -24.70 21.92 -17.94
CA ARG A 76 -24.19 22.59 -19.15
C ARG A 76 -23.49 21.63 -20.11
N ASN A 77 -22.67 20.70 -19.60
CA ASN A 77 -21.94 19.76 -20.43
C ASN A 77 -22.89 18.68 -20.98
N ILE A 78 -23.83 18.21 -20.16
CA ILE A 78 -24.88 17.29 -20.59
C ILE A 78 -25.74 17.94 -21.69
N GLU A 79 -26.18 19.18 -21.53
CA GLU A 79 -26.93 19.92 -22.55
C GLU A 79 -26.14 20.09 -23.85
N ALA A 80 -24.85 20.43 -23.76
CA ALA A 80 -23.98 20.53 -24.92
C ALA A 80 -23.82 19.18 -25.64
N LEU A 81 -23.68 18.09 -24.87
CA LEU A 81 -23.57 16.73 -25.40
C LEU A 81 -24.90 16.29 -26.06
N MET A 82 -26.04 16.57 -25.42
CA MET A 82 -27.37 16.30 -25.96
C MET A 82 -27.61 17.02 -27.29
N LYS A 83 -27.21 18.30 -27.38
CA LYS A 83 -27.26 19.06 -28.63
C LYS A 83 -26.38 18.45 -29.72
N ARG A 84 -25.15 18.01 -29.39
CA ARG A 84 -24.24 17.37 -30.36
C ARG A 84 -24.78 16.04 -30.91
N HIS A 85 -25.44 15.25 -30.07
CA HIS A 85 -25.99 13.95 -30.47
C HIS A 85 -27.46 14.01 -30.94
N ASN A 86 -28.03 15.21 -31.12
CA ASN A 86 -29.44 15.41 -31.47
C ASN A 86 -30.42 14.65 -30.54
N LEU A 87 -30.05 14.53 -29.27
CA LEU A 87 -30.88 13.89 -28.25
C LEU A 87 -31.79 14.94 -27.62
N ALA A 88 -33.07 14.92 -27.99
CA ALA A 88 -34.09 15.77 -27.38
C ALA A 88 -34.61 15.15 -26.07
N MET A 89 -33.79 15.20 -25.01
CA MET A 89 -34.22 14.80 -23.67
C MET A 89 -34.83 16.02 -22.95
N SER A 90 -36.16 16.10 -22.92
CA SER A 90 -36.89 17.04 -22.08
C SER A 90 -37.18 16.41 -20.72
N TRP A 91 -37.39 17.26 -19.71
CA TRP A 91 -37.82 16.76 -18.41
C TRP A 91 -39.23 16.16 -18.52
N PRO A 92 -39.47 14.93 -18.01
CA PRO A 92 -40.74 14.26 -18.19
C PRO A 92 -41.82 15.05 -17.47
N ARG A 93 -43.02 15.05 -18.07
CA ARG A 93 -44.18 15.71 -17.47
C ARG A 93 -44.59 14.94 -16.21
N GLU A 94 -45.18 15.61 -15.24
CA GLU A 94 -45.59 14.98 -13.98
C GLU A 94 -46.52 13.76 -14.20
N SER A 95 -47.34 13.80 -15.25
CA SER A 95 -48.21 12.68 -15.67
C SER A 95 -47.47 11.43 -16.16
N GLN A 96 -46.17 11.54 -16.49
CA GLN A 96 -45.34 10.44 -16.97
C GLN A 96 -44.50 9.80 -15.85
N ILE A 97 -44.56 10.34 -14.62
CA ILE A 97 -43.78 9.87 -13.48
C ILE A 97 -44.57 8.81 -12.71
N VAL A 98 -44.22 7.54 -12.89
CA VAL A 98 -44.78 6.44 -12.08
C VAL A 98 -44.01 6.34 -10.76
N ARG A 99 -44.64 6.72 -9.65
CA ARG A 99 -44.06 6.59 -8.30
C ARG A 99 -44.24 5.17 -7.79
N LEU A 100 -43.18 4.38 -7.80
CA LEU A 100 -43.20 3.05 -7.21
C LEU A 100 -43.20 3.18 -5.67
N ARG A 101 -44.25 2.69 -5.01
CA ARG A 101 -44.24 2.51 -3.55
C ARG A 101 -43.45 1.24 -3.25
N PHE A 102 -42.32 1.39 -2.56
CA PHE A 102 -41.52 0.26 -2.12
C PHE A 102 -42.30 -0.50 -1.03
N GLN A 103 -42.90 -1.64 -1.37
CA GLN A 103 -43.40 -2.55 -0.36
C GLN A 103 -42.18 -3.21 0.31
N ALA A 104 -41.91 -2.82 1.55
CA ALA A 104 -40.71 -3.15 2.31
C ALA A 104 -40.47 -4.65 2.60
N GLY A 105 -41.26 -5.56 2.01
CA GLY A 105 -41.18 -7.00 2.29
C GLY A 105 -40.68 -7.91 1.15
N ALA A 106 -40.76 -7.49 -0.11
CA ALA A 106 -40.57 -8.42 -1.24
C ALA A 106 -39.21 -8.31 -1.97
N THR A 107 -38.51 -7.18 -1.86
CA THR A 107 -37.35 -6.88 -2.73
C THR A 107 -36.00 -7.21 -2.09
N VAL A 108 -35.93 -7.34 -0.76
CA VAL A 108 -34.67 -7.57 -0.04
C VAL A 108 -34.10 -8.96 -0.37
N GLU A 109 -34.96 -9.98 -0.47
CA GLU A 109 -34.50 -11.35 -0.81
C GLU A 109 -33.89 -11.45 -2.21
N ARG A 110 -34.44 -10.74 -3.20
CA ARG A 110 -33.93 -10.78 -4.59
C ARG A 110 -32.59 -10.08 -4.76
N THR A 111 -32.39 -8.97 -4.04
CA THR A 111 -31.14 -8.19 -4.14
C THR A 111 -29.99 -8.86 -3.40
N VAL A 112 -30.27 -9.57 -2.30
CA VAL A 112 -29.27 -10.33 -1.54
C VAL A 112 -28.85 -11.59 -2.31
N ALA A 113 -29.79 -12.28 -2.96
CA ALA A 113 -29.47 -13.42 -3.83
C ALA A 113 -28.50 -13.03 -4.97
N VAL A 114 -28.81 -11.95 -5.69
CA VAL A 114 -27.98 -11.46 -6.80
C VAL A 114 -26.59 -11.00 -6.34
N ARG A 115 -26.47 -10.38 -5.15
CA ARG A 115 -25.17 -9.96 -4.60
C ARG A 115 -24.26 -11.15 -4.25
N ASN A 116 -24.83 -12.25 -3.75
CA ASN A 116 -24.05 -13.45 -3.43
C ASN A 116 -23.53 -14.17 -4.68
N ASP A 117 -24.26 -14.09 -5.80
CA ASP A 117 -23.83 -14.71 -7.06
C ASP A 117 -22.57 -14.04 -7.64
N TYR A 118 -22.43 -12.72 -7.51
CA TYR A 118 -21.22 -12.01 -7.94
C TYR A 118 -20.01 -12.28 -7.03
N ALA A 119 -20.22 -12.45 -5.72
CA ALA A 119 -19.15 -12.79 -4.79
C ALA A 119 -18.58 -14.20 -5.09
N ARG A 120 -19.42 -15.12 -5.57
CA ARG A 120 -19.03 -16.48 -5.95
C ARG A 120 -18.31 -16.55 -7.30
N ALA A 121 -18.72 -15.71 -8.26
CA ALA A 121 -18.09 -15.63 -9.58
C ALA A 121 -16.68 -15.00 -9.56
N GLY A 122 -16.39 -14.13 -8.59
CA GLY A 122 -15.07 -13.49 -8.43
C GLY A 122 -14.02 -14.33 -7.71
N GLN A 123 -14.37 -15.52 -7.19
CA GLN A 123 -13.47 -16.39 -6.44
C GLN A 123 -12.85 -17.52 -7.29
N VAL A 124 -13.14 -17.56 -8.59
CA VAL A 124 -12.59 -18.54 -9.53
C VAL A 124 -11.59 -17.82 -10.42
N ASN A 125 -10.34 -17.69 -9.96
CA ASN A 125 -9.11 -17.54 -10.75
C ASN A 125 -7.96 -17.25 -9.77
N ASP A 126 -7.45 -18.31 -9.16
CA ASP A 126 -6.07 -18.40 -8.70
C ASP A 126 -5.19 -18.87 -9.87
#